data_AF-A0A7J9W4P4-F1
#
_entry.id   AF-A0A7J9W4P4-F1
#
_cell.length_a   1.000
_cell.length_b   1.000
_cell.length_c   1.000
_cell.angle_alpha   90.00
_cell.angle_beta   90.00
_cell.angle_gamma   90.00
#
_symmetry.space_group_name_H-M   'P 1'
#
loop_
_entity.id
_entity.type
_entity.pdbx_description
1 polymer ?
#
loop_
_entity_poly.entity_id
_entity_poly.type
_entity_poly.pdbx_seq_one_letter_code
_entity_poly.pdbx_strand_id
1 'polypeptide(L)' 'MPVAATAAVAAMLTGAAAVTVERAGCDDPGTWVFSAEGPQLVGGCLDSEDLPVVPPPAEPGPAQPAPLGD' A
#
# COMPACT_ATOMS: atom_id res chain seq x y z
N MET A 1 -43.89 -6.42 2.00
CA MET A 1 -42.83 -5.41 1.80
C MET A 1 -41.42 -6.05 1.88
N PRO A 2 -41.08 -7.04 1.03
CA PRO A 2 -39.77 -7.71 1.10
C PRO A 2 -38.62 -6.82 0.59
N VAL A 3 -38.87 -5.99 -0.42
CA VAL A 3 -37.88 -5.07 -1.02
C VAL A 3 -37.39 -4.02 -0.02
N ALA A 4 -38.27 -3.53 0.86
CA ALA A 4 -37.90 -2.57 1.88
C ALA A 4 -36.95 -3.18 2.93
N ALA A 5 -37.20 -4.44 3.33
CA ALA A 5 -36.35 -5.15 4.27
C ALA A 5 -34.95 -5.42 3.68
N THR A 6 -34.87 -5.84 2.41
CA THR A 6 -33.57 -6.07 1.76
C THR A 6 -32.80 -4.78 1.52
N ALA A 7 -33.48 -3.68 1.17
CA ALA A 7 -32.84 -2.37 1.04
C ALA A 7 -32.26 -1.86 2.36
N ALA A 8 -32.96 -2.06 3.48
CA ALA A 8 -32.47 -1.68 4.81
C ALA A 8 -31.20 -2.46 5.19
N VAL A 9 -31.17 -3.78 4.93
CA VAL A 9 -30.00 -4.62 5.19
C VAL A 9 -28.81 -4.20 4.31
N ALA A 10 -29.05 -3.92 3.03
CA ALA A 10 -27.99 -3.42 2.14
C ALA A 10 -27.40 -2.10 2.65
N ALA A 11 -28.24 -1.14 3.05
CA ALA A 11 -27.78 0.13 3.60
C ALA A 11 -26.96 -0.05 4.89
N MET A 12 -27.38 -0.97 5.78
CA MET A 12 -26.61 -1.31 6.99
C MET A 12 -25.25 -1.90 6.65
N LEU A 13 -25.18 -2.83 5.69
CA LEU A 13 -23.92 -3.45 5.26
C LEU A 13 -22.98 -2.43 4.61
N THR A 14 -23.51 -1.54 3.77
CA THR A 14 -22.73 -0.45 3.16
C THR A 14 -22.20 0.51 4.22
N GLY A 15 -23.03 0.89 5.20
CA GLY A 15 -22.59 1.73 6.31
C GLY A 15 -21.50 1.06 7.15
N ALA A 16 -21.66 -0.23 7.46
CA ALA A 16 -20.66 -0.99 8.19
C ALA A 16 -19.32 -1.07 7.44
N ALA A 17 -19.36 -1.24 6.11
CA ALA A 17 -18.17 -1.25 5.28
C ALA A 17 -17.44 0.11 5.31
N ALA A 18 -18.17 1.22 5.17
CA ALA A 18 -17.60 2.57 5.24
C ALA A 18 -16.91 2.82 6.59
N VAL A 19 -17.59 2.52 7.71
CA VAL A 19 -17.03 2.64 9.06
C VAL A 19 -15.81 1.74 9.26
N THR A 20 -15.83 0.53 8.70
CA THR A 20 -14.69 -0.38 8.79
C THR A 20 -13.49 0.16 8.02
N VAL A 21 -13.70 0.75 6.84
CA VAL A 21 -12.64 1.40 6.07
C VAL A 21 -12.12 2.65 6.78
N GLU A 22 -12.96 3.46 7.41
CA GLU A 22 -12.51 4.61 8.23
C GLU A 22 -11.72 4.16 9.47
N ARG A 23 -12.09 3.03 10.08
CA ARG A 23 -11.38 2.45 11.23
C ARG A 23 -10.11 1.71 10.85
N ALA A 24 -10.06 1.13 9.66
CA ALA A 24 -8.90 0.42 9.12
C ALA A 24 -7.97 1.34 8.32
N GLY A 25 -8.50 2.47 7.87
CA GLY A 25 -7.86 3.38 6.93
C GLY A 25 -7.62 4.73 7.56
N CYS A 26 -6.37 5.13 7.49
CA CYS A 26 -5.94 6.52 7.44
C CYS A 26 -5.98 7.37 8.71
N ASP A 27 -6.67 7.02 9.79
CA ASP A 27 -6.63 7.85 11.01
C ASP A 27 -5.38 7.56 11.88
N ASP A 28 -4.79 6.36 11.74
CA ASP A 28 -3.53 6.00 12.37
C ASP A 28 -2.36 6.37 11.44
N PRO A 29 -1.55 7.40 11.78
CA PRO A 29 -0.36 7.71 11.00
C PRO A 29 0.59 6.52 11.11
N GLY A 30 0.88 5.88 9.98
CA GLY A 30 1.81 4.75 9.94
C GLY A 30 3.14 5.07 10.63
N THR A 31 3.75 4.07 11.27
CA THR A 31 4.98 4.25 12.04
C THR A 31 6.20 3.80 11.23
N TRP A 32 7.22 4.64 11.18
CA TRP A 32 8.52 4.27 10.61
C TRP A 32 9.29 3.39 11.60
N VAL A 33 9.62 2.17 11.17
CA VAL A 33 10.52 1.26 11.90
C VAL A 33 11.82 1.12 11.12
N PHE A 34 12.95 1.23 11.80
CA PHE A 34 14.26 1.02 11.18
C PHE A 34 14.66 -0.44 11.35
N SER A 35 14.67 -1.19 10.24
CA SER A 35 15.10 -2.59 10.16
C SER A 35 16.53 -2.69 9.60
N ALA A 36 17.15 -3.88 9.64
CA ALA A 36 18.49 -4.09 9.07
C ALA A 36 18.49 -3.91 7.54
N GLU A 37 17.34 -4.06 6.92
CA GLU A 37 17.05 -3.92 5.49
C GLU A 37 16.73 -2.46 5.09
N GLY A 38 16.57 -1.57 6.08
CA GLY A 38 16.27 -0.16 5.89
C GLY A 38 15.02 0.33 6.63
N PRO A 39 14.67 1.63 6.50
CA PRO A 39 13.44 2.18 7.04
C PRO A 39 12.22 1.57 6.35
N GLN A 40 11.29 1.04 7.14
CA GLN A 40 10.01 0.52 6.67
C GLN A 40 8.87 1.31 7.31
N LEU A 41 7.87 1.66 6.52
CA LEU A 41 6.63 2.23 7.02
C LEU A 41 5.69 1.06 7.35
N VAL A 42 5.32 0.93 8.62
CA VAL A 42 4.42 -0.12 9.13
C VAL A 42 3.12 0.51 9.58
N GLY A 43 1.99 -0.02 9.10
CA GLY A 43 0.68 0.59 9.33
C GLY A 43 0.43 1.80 8.41
N GLY A 44 -0.68 2.50 8.64
CA GLY A 44 -1.13 3.60 7.77
C GLY A 44 -1.63 3.14 6.40
N CYS A 45 -2.57 3.88 5.83
CA CYS A 45 -2.86 3.78 4.40
C CYS A 45 -1.81 4.58 3.64
N LEU A 46 -1.08 3.93 2.74
CA LEU A 46 -0.15 4.57 1.84
C LEU A 46 -0.90 5.01 0.59
N ASP A 47 -0.93 6.31 0.31
CA ASP A 47 -1.48 6.82 -0.94
C ASP A 47 -0.50 6.51 -2.08
N SER A 48 -1.01 5.99 -3.20
CA SER A 48 -0.18 5.70 -4.37
C SER A 48 0.42 6.97 -5.01
N GLU A 49 -0.22 8.13 -4.81
CA GLU A 49 0.27 9.42 -5.33
C GLU A 49 1.48 9.95 -4.54
N ASP A 50 1.64 9.53 -3.28
CA ASP A 50 2.81 9.85 -2.43
C ASP A 50 4.00 8.92 -2.69
N LEU A 51 3.81 7.84 -3.47
CA LEU A 51 4.90 6.95 -3.82
C LEU A 51 5.86 7.65 -4.79
N PRO A 52 7.17 7.65 -4.50
CA PRO A 52 8.15 8.15 -5.46
C PRO A 52 8.10 7.30 -6.72
N VAL A 53 8.10 7.95 -7.89
CA VAL A 53 8.26 7.26 -9.18
C VAL A 53 9.60 6.52 -9.16
N VAL A 54 9.53 5.20 -9.14
CA VAL A 54 10.73 4.35 -9.28
C VAL A 54 11.27 4.57 -10.69
N PRO A 55 12.53 5.01 -10.85
CA PRO A 55 13.15 5.09 -12.16
C PRO A 55 13.10 3.73 -12.86
N PRO A 56 12.91 3.67 -14.18
CA PRO A 56 12.97 2.40 -14.90
C PRO A 56 14.27 1.67 -14.54
N PRO A 57 14.24 0.33 -14.39
CA PRO A 57 15.45 -0.44 -14.14
C PRO A 57 16.51 -0.03 -15.14
N ALA A 58 17.70 0.31 -14.66
CA ALA A 58 18.83 0.58 -15.55
C ALA A 58 18.96 -0.63 -16.49
N GLU A 59 18.96 -0.37 -17.79
CA GLU A 59 19.25 -1.41 -18.77
C GLU A 59 20.55 -2.08 -18.34
N PRO A 60 20.60 -3.43 -18.25
CA PRO A 60 21.84 -4.13 -17.93
C PRO A 60 22.92 -3.66 -18.89
N GLY A 61 23.86 -2.86 -18.36
CA GLY A 61 24.99 -2.40 -19.13
C GLY A 61 25.77 -3.61 -19.66
N PRO A 62 26.51 -3.46 -20.78
CA PRO A 62 27.30 -4.54 -21.33
C PRO A 62 28.11 -5.21 -20.22
N ALA A 63 28.04 -6.54 -20.13
CA ALA A 63 28.81 -7.30 -19.16
C ALA A 63 30.27 -6.88 -19.27
N GLN A 64 30.77 -6.19 -18.25
CA GLN A 64 32.16 -5.74 -18.22
C GLN A 64 33.02 -7.01 -18.18
N PRO A 65 33.93 -7.23 -19.15
CA PRO A 65 34.83 -8.37 -19.11
C PRO A 65 35.60 -8.37 -17.79
N ALA A 66 35.65 -9.51 -17.11
CA ALA A 66 36.44 -9.65 -15.90
C ALA A 66 37.89 -9.24 -16.19
N PRO A 67 38.56 -8.51 -15.29
CA PRO A 67 39.96 -8.15 -15.48
C PRO A 67 40.77 -9.44 -15.63
N LEU A 68 41.46 -9.56 -16.76
CA LEU A 68 42.44 -10.61 -17.00
C LEU A 68 43.63 -10.31 -16.08
N GLY A 69 43.67 -10.98 -14.93
CA GLY A 69 44.71 -10.81 -13.93
C GLY A 69 46.10 -11.20 -14.48
N ASP A 70 47.10 -10.41 -14.10
CA ASP A 70 48.53 -10.69 -14.23
C ASP A 70 49.00 -11.77 -13.24
#